data_AF-A0A556PP51-F1
#
_entry.id   AF-A0A556PP51-F1
#
_cell.length_a   1.000
_cell.length_b   1.000
_cell.length_c   1.000
_cell.angle_alpha   90.00
_cell.angle_beta   90.00
_cell.angle_gamma   90.00
#
_symmetry.space_group_name_H-M   'P 1'
#
loop_
_entity.id
_entity.type
_entity.pdbx_description
1 polymer ?
#
loop_
_entity_poly.entity_id
_entity_poly.type
_entity_poly.pdbx_seq_one_letter_code
_entity_poly.pdbx_strand_id
1 'polypeptide(L)'
;MNNASTTYIPENFDKHSFQQDLISWYQSIKRDLPWRENQDPYRIWVSEIMLQQTRVDTVIHYFNQFMERFPTVNDLANADEQDVLIAWEGLGYYSRARNLHTAVKEVVATYDGQIPSQSSELKKLKGIGPYTLGAIMSIAFGEPIPAVDGNVMRVMSRIFEVYDNIADQKSKKKFEQVVEAVISKEDPSSFNQGLMELGALICSPKKPKCNECPVSSYCTAFSKGIQEELPVKTKAKKQRTIAYFAMVIEADGQYLIQKRPAQGLLANLWQFPLVEQAEFPKDEAVHYIELEYDLNLEMVHEGKPVKHVFSHVIWEVYPIFCRVSDGDISTDHGQFVTLEEMDQYPLSKVQHKVKQQIDS
;
A
#
# COMPACT_ATOMS: atom_id res chain seq x y z
N MET A 1 5.32 -23.46 -28.23
CA MET A 1 4.88 -22.56 -27.14
C MET A 1 3.58 -23.14 -26.61
N ASN A 2 3.59 -23.75 -25.43
CA ASN A 2 2.42 -24.49 -24.91
C ASN A 2 1.32 -23.51 -24.46
N ASN A 3 0.16 -23.60 -25.11
CA ASN A 3 -1.10 -22.92 -24.80
C ASN A 3 -1.68 -23.37 -23.45
N ALA A 4 -1.07 -22.95 -22.34
CA ALA A 4 -1.65 -23.16 -21.01
C ALA A 4 -2.78 -22.14 -20.68
N SER A 5 -2.92 -21.07 -21.47
CA SER A 5 -3.89 -19.98 -21.28
C SER A 5 -5.32 -20.35 -21.65
N THR A 6 -5.52 -21.34 -22.54
CA THR A 6 -6.84 -21.81 -23.01
C THR A 6 -7.45 -22.92 -22.17
N THR A 7 -6.77 -23.47 -21.17
CA THR A 7 -7.28 -24.66 -20.46
C THR A 7 -8.51 -24.37 -19.58
N TYR A 8 -8.69 -23.12 -19.12
CA TYR A 8 -9.76 -22.77 -18.17
C TYR A 8 -10.97 -22.10 -18.83
N ILE A 9 -10.83 -21.58 -20.05
CA ILE A 9 -11.91 -20.87 -20.74
C ILE A 9 -12.64 -21.89 -21.62
N PRO A 10 -13.95 -22.13 -21.41
CA PRO A 10 -14.72 -23.04 -22.25
C PRO A 10 -14.66 -22.61 -23.73
N GLU A 11 -14.57 -23.57 -24.66
CA GLU A 11 -14.49 -23.28 -26.11
C GLU A 11 -15.69 -22.46 -26.62
N ASN A 12 -16.85 -22.64 -25.99
CA ASN A 12 -18.10 -21.95 -26.30
C ASN A 12 -18.36 -20.71 -25.43
N PHE A 13 -17.34 -20.18 -24.75
CA PHE A 13 -17.47 -18.95 -23.97
C PHE A 13 -17.74 -17.75 -24.89
N ASP A 14 -18.92 -17.13 -24.76
CA ASP A 14 -19.26 -15.92 -25.50
C ASP A 14 -18.52 -14.71 -24.94
N LYS A 15 -17.28 -14.56 -25.39
CA LYS A 15 -16.36 -13.49 -24.99
C LYS A 15 -16.96 -12.11 -25.26
N HIS A 16 -17.62 -11.92 -26.40
CA HIS A 16 -18.13 -10.61 -26.79
C HIS A 16 -19.27 -10.16 -25.88
N SER A 17 -20.27 -11.03 -25.65
CA SER A 17 -21.39 -10.70 -24.77
C SER A 17 -20.93 -10.51 -23.32
N PHE A 18 -20.00 -11.33 -22.83
CA PHE A 18 -19.39 -11.15 -21.50
C PHE A 18 -18.74 -9.76 -21.34
N GLN A 19 -17.98 -9.33 -22.34
CA GLN A 19 -17.34 -8.01 -22.34
C GLN A 19 -18.38 -6.89 -22.32
N GLN A 20 -19.39 -6.97 -23.19
CA GLN A 20 -20.44 -5.95 -23.31
C GLN A 20 -21.25 -5.82 -22.02
N ASP A 21 -21.66 -6.93 -21.41
CA ASP A 21 -22.43 -6.92 -20.16
C ASP A 21 -21.62 -6.30 -19.01
N LEU A 22 -20.33 -6.66 -18.89
CA LEU A 22 -19.45 -6.10 -17.88
C LEU A 22 -19.20 -4.60 -18.07
N ILE A 23 -18.85 -4.19 -19.30
CA ILE A 23 -18.52 -2.80 -19.63
C ILE A 23 -19.75 -1.92 -19.47
N SER A 24 -20.91 -2.35 -19.98
CA SER A 24 -22.16 -1.60 -19.87
C SER A 24 -22.58 -1.43 -18.41
N TRP A 25 -22.50 -2.50 -17.62
CA TRP A 25 -22.75 -2.43 -16.17
C TRP A 25 -21.80 -1.44 -15.50
N TYR A 26 -20.48 -1.56 -15.73
CA TYR A 26 -19.50 -0.66 -15.15
C TYR A 26 -19.78 0.80 -15.51
N GLN A 27 -20.04 1.11 -16.78
CA GLN A 27 -20.34 2.47 -17.21
C GLN A 27 -21.60 3.04 -16.54
N SER A 28 -22.60 2.21 -16.24
CA SER A 28 -23.83 2.62 -15.57
C SER A 28 -23.70 2.84 -14.05
N ILE A 29 -22.71 2.21 -13.40
CA ILE A 29 -22.57 2.22 -11.94
C ILE A 29 -21.25 2.81 -11.43
N LYS A 30 -20.31 3.14 -12.32
CA LYS A 30 -18.98 3.62 -11.94
C LYS A 30 -19.13 4.80 -10.99
N ARG A 31 -18.47 4.69 -9.84
CA ARG A 31 -18.44 5.74 -8.82
C ARG A 31 -17.63 6.93 -9.32
N ASP A 32 -18.09 8.12 -8.96
CA ASP A 32 -17.34 9.36 -9.10
C ASP A 32 -16.20 9.36 -8.07
N LEU A 33 -14.99 9.06 -8.54
CA LEU A 33 -13.78 9.02 -7.73
C LEU A 33 -12.80 10.09 -8.26
N PRO A 34 -12.05 10.79 -7.40
CA PRO A 34 -11.19 11.91 -7.84
C PRO A 34 -10.17 11.53 -8.93
N TRP A 35 -9.65 10.30 -8.88
CA TRP A 35 -8.71 9.78 -9.88
C TRP A 35 -9.37 9.29 -11.19
N ARG A 36 -10.70 9.32 -11.29
CA ARG A 36 -11.46 9.01 -12.50
C ARG A 36 -11.94 10.26 -13.25
N GLU A 37 -11.67 11.45 -12.73
CA GLU A 37 -12.08 12.73 -13.35
C GLU A 37 -11.47 12.95 -14.73
N ASN A 38 -10.28 12.40 -14.98
CA ASN A 38 -9.59 12.45 -16.26
C ASN A 38 -8.71 11.19 -16.43
N GLN A 39 -8.03 11.10 -17.58
CA GLN A 39 -7.13 9.98 -17.90
C GLN A 39 -5.64 10.34 -17.74
N ASP A 40 -5.32 11.32 -16.89
CA ASP A 40 -3.92 11.69 -16.62
C ASP A 40 -3.15 10.50 -16.02
N PRO A 41 -2.10 9.99 -16.70
CA PRO A 41 -1.31 8.87 -16.22
C PRO A 41 -0.70 9.10 -14.83
N TYR A 42 -0.39 10.35 -14.46
CA TYR A 42 0.17 10.68 -13.16
C TYR A 42 -0.84 10.46 -12.04
N ARG A 43 -2.03 11.04 -12.20
CA ARG A 43 -3.15 10.88 -11.25
C ARG A 43 -3.53 9.42 -11.07
N ILE A 44 -3.65 8.69 -12.19
CA ILE A 44 -3.95 7.24 -12.17
C ILE A 44 -2.83 6.50 -11.42
N TRP A 45 -1.57 6.76 -11.74
CA TRP A 45 -0.46 6.09 -11.08
C TRP A 45 -0.45 6.34 -9.57
N VAL A 46 -0.61 7.58 -9.12
CA VAL A 46 -0.69 7.93 -7.69
C VAL A 46 -1.83 7.17 -7.01
N SER A 47 -3.04 7.19 -7.58
CA SER A 47 -4.18 6.48 -6.99
C SER A 47 -3.98 4.98 -6.94
N GLU A 48 -3.43 4.37 -7.99
CA GLU A 48 -3.17 2.94 -8.05
C GLU A 48 -2.14 2.49 -7.02
N ILE A 49 -1.12 3.31 -6.75
CA ILE A 49 -0.18 3.04 -5.66
C ILE A 49 -0.86 3.18 -4.29
N MET A 50 -1.69 4.21 -4.08
CA MET A 50 -2.41 4.41 -2.82
C MET A 50 -3.42 3.28 -2.53
N LEU A 51 -4.13 2.79 -3.55
CA LEU A 51 -5.15 1.74 -3.44
C LEU A 51 -4.57 0.35 -3.11
N GLN A 52 -3.25 0.15 -3.24
CA GLN A 52 -2.61 -1.09 -2.83
C GLN A 52 -2.85 -1.36 -1.33
N GLN A 53 -3.68 -2.37 -1.04
CA GLN A 53 -4.02 -2.79 0.33
C GLN A 53 -4.64 -1.68 1.19
N THR A 54 -5.25 -0.66 0.56
CA THR A 54 -5.93 0.45 1.25
C THR A 54 -7.34 0.59 0.70
N ARG A 55 -8.32 0.92 1.55
CA ARG A 55 -9.72 1.07 1.13
C ARG A 55 -9.93 2.37 0.36
N VAL A 56 -10.83 2.34 -0.62
CA VAL A 56 -11.18 3.50 -1.45
C VAL A 56 -11.53 4.72 -0.61
N ASP A 57 -12.41 4.58 0.38
CA ASP A 57 -12.87 5.71 1.21
C ASP A 57 -11.72 6.41 1.95
N THR A 58 -10.72 5.63 2.38
CA THR A 58 -9.50 6.19 2.99
C THR A 58 -8.69 6.93 1.92
N VAL A 59 -8.48 6.32 0.75
CA VAL A 59 -7.65 6.89 -0.31
C VAL A 59 -8.21 8.20 -0.86
N ILE A 60 -9.53 8.40 -0.91
CA ILE A 60 -10.13 9.66 -1.41
C ILE A 60 -9.55 10.89 -0.70
N HIS A 61 -9.49 10.87 0.62
CA HIS A 61 -8.96 12.00 1.40
C HIS A 61 -7.48 12.25 1.12
N TYR A 62 -6.67 11.19 1.17
CA TYR A 62 -5.23 11.28 0.93
C TYR A 62 -4.89 11.69 -0.49
N PHE A 63 -5.59 11.15 -1.48
CA PHE A 63 -5.38 11.48 -2.89
C PHE A 63 -5.61 12.97 -3.14
N ASN A 64 -6.70 13.54 -2.60
CA ASN A 64 -6.99 14.97 -2.79
C ASN A 64 -5.91 15.86 -2.18
N GLN A 65 -5.50 15.60 -0.93
CA GLN A 65 -4.42 16.36 -0.29
C GLN A 65 -3.08 16.19 -1.01
N PHE A 66 -2.79 14.97 -1.46
CA PHE A 66 -1.55 14.68 -2.17
C PHE A 66 -1.51 15.40 -3.54
N MET A 67 -2.61 15.42 -4.28
CA MET A 67 -2.72 16.12 -5.55
C MET A 67 -2.76 17.64 -5.41
N GLU A 68 -3.22 18.17 -4.27
CA GLU A 68 -3.12 19.59 -3.95
C GLU A 68 -1.66 19.99 -3.71
N ARG A 69 -0.91 19.17 -2.97
CA ARG A 69 0.50 19.43 -2.64
C ARG A 69 1.46 19.13 -3.79
N PHE A 70 1.18 18.09 -4.57
CA PHE A 70 1.99 17.64 -5.70
C PHE A 70 1.09 17.47 -6.93
N PRO A 71 0.69 18.57 -7.59
CA PRO A 71 -0.24 18.51 -8.73
C PRO A 71 0.32 17.80 -9.96
N THR A 72 1.64 17.84 -10.16
CA THR A 72 2.30 17.26 -11.34
C THR A 72 3.43 16.29 -10.99
N VAL A 73 3.83 15.49 -11.98
CA VAL A 73 5.04 14.65 -11.95
C VAL A 73 6.27 15.46 -11.53
N ASN A 74 6.42 16.68 -12.03
CA ASN A 74 7.56 17.54 -11.71
C ASN A 74 7.53 18.03 -10.26
N ASP A 75 6.36 18.40 -9.74
CA ASP A 75 6.21 18.84 -8.35
C ASP A 75 6.60 17.72 -7.38
N LEU A 76 6.13 16.50 -7.65
CA LEU A 76 6.50 15.34 -6.83
C LEU A 76 7.97 14.96 -6.98
N ALA A 77 8.56 15.08 -8.18
CA ALA A 77 9.98 14.79 -8.40
C ALA A 77 10.90 15.78 -7.69
N ASN A 78 10.49 17.05 -7.59
CA ASN A 78 11.28 18.11 -6.95
C ASN A 78 11.11 18.16 -5.42
N ALA A 79 10.09 17.47 -4.89
CA ALA A 79 9.83 17.44 -3.46
C ALA A 79 10.92 16.71 -2.66
N ASP A 80 11.09 17.12 -1.40
CA ASP A 80 11.90 16.39 -0.45
C ASP A 80 11.23 15.06 -0.04
N GLU A 81 12.03 14.01 0.18
CA GLU A 81 11.46 12.70 0.55
C GLU A 81 10.64 12.77 1.83
N GLN A 82 11.03 13.62 2.79
CA GLN A 82 10.31 13.81 4.04
C GLN A 82 8.92 14.41 3.81
N ASP A 83 8.80 15.41 2.93
CA ASP A 83 7.52 16.00 2.56
C ASP A 83 6.56 14.98 1.94
N VAL A 84 7.09 14.12 1.07
CA VAL A 84 6.32 13.03 0.46
C VAL A 84 5.87 12.02 1.52
N LEU A 85 6.73 11.71 2.49
CA LEU A 85 6.40 10.78 3.59
C LEU A 85 5.36 11.37 4.55
N ILE A 86 5.39 12.68 4.80
CA ILE A 86 4.37 13.41 5.58
C ILE A 86 3.03 13.34 4.86
N ALA A 87 2.99 13.64 3.55
CA ALA A 87 1.77 13.53 2.76
C ALA A 87 1.22 12.09 2.68
N TRP A 88 2.06 11.08 2.93
CA TRP A 88 1.69 9.66 2.95
C TRP A 88 1.37 9.14 4.37
N GLU A 89 1.52 9.97 5.38
CA GLU A 89 1.47 9.55 6.77
C GLU A 89 0.11 8.94 7.14
N GLY A 90 0.13 7.72 7.67
CA GLY A 90 -1.08 7.02 8.07
C GLY A 90 -1.70 6.09 7.02
N LEU A 91 -1.30 6.20 5.74
CA LEU A 91 -1.66 5.22 4.69
C LEU A 91 -0.96 3.86 4.89
N GLY A 92 0.19 3.85 5.58
CA GLY A 92 1.00 2.66 5.77
C GLY A 92 1.71 2.20 4.50
N TYR A 93 2.57 1.17 4.64
CA TYR A 93 3.43 0.67 3.55
C TYR A 93 4.22 1.80 2.86
N TYR A 94 4.97 2.58 3.63
CA TYR A 94 5.71 3.78 3.19
C TYR A 94 6.74 3.53 2.08
N SER A 95 7.16 2.28 1.87
CA SER A 95 7.97 1.93 0.69
C SER A 95 7.27 2.23 -0.63
N ARG A 96 5.92 2.24 -0.65
CA ARG A 96 5.12 2.67 -1.81
C ARG A 96 5.39 4.12 -2.18
N ALA A 97 5.31 5.04 -1.21
CA ALA A 97 5.59 6.46 -1.40
C ALA A 97 7.01 6.69 -1.91
N ARG A 98 7.99 6.03 -1.27
CA ARG A 98 9.41 6.14 -1.63
C ARG A 98 9.70 5.59 -3.03
N ASN A 99 9.10 4.47 -3.39
CA ASN A 99 9.25 3.89 -4.73
C ASN A 99 8.60 4.76 -5.80
N LEU A 100 7.39 5.28 -5.54
CA LEU A 100 6.71 6.24 -6.41
C LEU A 100 7.58 7.49 -6.62
N HIS A 101 8.09 8.08 -5.55
CA HIS A 101 8.95 9.26 -5.62
C HIS A 101 10.25 8.97 -6.39
N THR A 102 10.90 7.83 -6.14
CA THR A 102 12.10 7.40 -6.90
C THR A 102 11.79 7.29 -8.39
N ALA A 103 10.67 6.64 -8.73
CA ALA A 103 10.27 6.40 -10.10
C ALA A 103 9.84 7.69 -10.83
N VAL A 104 9.18 8.61 -10.14
CA VAL A 104 8.80 9.91 -10.69
C VAL A 104 10.03 10.79 -10.94
N LYS A 105 11.05 10.73 -10.07
CA LYS A 105 12.36 11.34 -10.34
C LYS A 105 13.01 10.76 -11.61
N GLU A 106 12.93 9.46 -11.82
CA GLU A 106 13.41 8.81 -13.05
C GLU A 106 12.62 9.27 -14.29
N VAL A 107 11.30 9.44 -14.18
CA VAL A 107 10.45 10.00 -15.24
C VAL A 107 10.90 11.40 -15.64
N VAL A 108 11.16 12.29 -14.68
CA VAL A 108 11.68 13.64 -14.98
C VAL A 108 13.06 13.57 -15.61
N ALA A 109 13.98 12.79 -15.04
CA ALA A 109 15.37 12.76 -15.50
C ALA A 109 15.58 12.06 -16.86
N THR A 110 14.79 11.03 -17.16
CA THR A 110 15.01 10.14 -18.33
C THR A 110 13.98 10.37 -19.43
N TYR A 111 12.76 10.77 -19.06
CA TYR A 111 11.61 10.86 -19.96
C TYR A 111 11.04 12.29 -20.04
N ASP A 112 11.80 13.29 -19.61
CA ASP A 112 11.43 14.72 -19.68
C ASP A 112 10.06 15.02 -19.03
N GLY A 113 9.78 14.34 -17.92
CA GLY A 113 8.52 14.49 -17.17
C GLY A 113 7.32 13.76 -17.80
N GLN A 114 7.50 13.08 -18.93
CA GLN A 114 6.44 12.33 -19.60
C GLN A 114 6.42 10.87 -19.13
N ILE A 115 5.30 10.44 -18.54
CA ILE A 115 5.13 9.04 -18.14
C ILE A 115 5.15 8.16 -19.40
N PRO A 116 6.01 7.13 -19.47
CA PRO A 116 6.16 6.32 -20.68
C PRO A 116 4.85 5.65 -21.08
N SER A 117 4.42 5.89 -22.32
CA SER A 117 3.24 5.25 -22.92
C SER A 117 3.53 3.84 -23.45
N GLN A 118 4.80 3.40 -23.40
CA GLN A 118 5.21 2.06 -23.80
C GLN A 118 5.37 1.16 -22.58
N SER A 119 4.67 0.03 -22.58
CA SER A 119 4.68 -0.93 -21.45
C SER A 119 6.08 -1.49 -21.16
N SER A 120 6.93 -1.60 -22.19
CA SER A 120 8.31 -2.08 -22.09
C SER A 120 9.23 -1.13 -21.31
N GLU A 121 8.89 0.16 -21.28
CA GLU A 121 9.59 1.22 -20.57
C GLU A 121 8.96 1.45 -19.19
N LEU A 122 7.64 1.60 -19.12
CA LEU A 122 6.92 1.85 -17.87
C LEU A 122 7.19 0.76 -16.82
N LYS A 123 7.31 -0.51 -17.24
CA LYS A 123 7.61 -1.63 -16.33
C LYS A 123 9.01 -1.60 -15.69
N LYS A 124 9.93 -0.77 -16.21
CA LYS A 124 11.29 -0.64 -15.66
C LYS A 124 11.30 0.25 -14.42
N LEU A 125 10.33 1.16 -14.31
CA LEU A 125 10.23 2.09 -13.21
C LEU A 125 10.01 1.37 -11.87
N LYS A 126 10.68 1.86 -10.82
CA LYS A 126 10.62 1.27 -9.49
C LYS A 126 9.18 1.28 -8.93
N GLY A 127 8.73 0.13 -8.45
CA GLY A 127 7.38 -0.01 -7.87
C GLY A 127 6.25 -0.21 -8.88
N ILE A 128 6.54 -0.22 -10.19
CA ILE A 128 5.59 -0.66 -11.22
C ILE A 128 5.61 -2.19 -11.33
N GLY A 129 4.68 -2.83 -10.63
CA GLY A 129 4.40 -4.27 -10.79
C GLY A 129 3.42 -4.55 -11.93
N PRO A 130 3.17 -5.84 -12.26
CA PRO A 130 2.24 -6.23 -13.33
C PRO A 130 0.83 -5.61 -13.21
N TYR A 131 0.28 -5.55 -12.00
CA TYR A 131 -1.00 -4.90 -11.73
C TYR A 131 -0.97 -3.41 -12.10
N THR A 132 -0.03 -2.64 -11.53
CA THR A 132 0.07 -1.19 -11.76
C THR A 132 0.35 -0.88 -13.22
N LEU A 133 1.17 -1.71 -13.89
CA LEU A 133 1.41 -1.62 -15.32
C LEU A 133 0.09 -1.77 -16.10
N GLY A 134 -0.67 -2.84 -15.86
CA GLY A 134 -1.95 -3.05 -16.54
C GLY A 134 -2.95 -1.93 -16.26
N ALA A 135 -3.03 -1.45 -15.02
CA ALA A 135 -3.92 -0.36 -14.64
C ALA A 135 -3.59 0.94 -15.39
N ILE A 136 -2.34 1.41 -15.33
CA ILE A 136 -1.93 2.65 -16.03
C ILE A 136 -2.10 2.49 -17.55
N MET A 137 -1.58 1.40 -18.12
CA MET A 137 -1.56 1.19 -19.56
C MET A 137 -2.97 1.08 -20.15
N SER A 138 -3.89 0.39 -19.47
CA SER A 138 -5.27 0.30 -19.95
C SER A 138 -6.08 1.56 -19.72
N ILE A 139 -5.94 2.22 -18.57
CA ILE A 139 -6.78 3.37 -18.21
C ILE A 139 -6.33 4.64 -18.92
N ALA A 140 -5.02 4.91 -18.93
CA ALA A 140 -4.46 6.15 -19.46
C ALA A 140 -4.10 6.05 -20.94
N PHE A 141 -3.65 4.88 -21.40
CA PHE A 141 -3.12 4.70 -22.76
C PHE A 141 -3.96 3.78 -23.64
N GLY A 142 -5.06 3.21 -23.12
CA GLY A 142 -5.97 2.37 -23.90
C GLY A 142 -5.36 1.04 -24.35
N GLU A 143 -4.26 0.60 -23.73
CA GLU A 143 -3.59 -0.65 -24.09
C GLU A 143 -4.25 -1.85 -23.39
N PRO A 144 -4.52 -2.97 -24.10
CA PRO A 144 -5.22 -4.13 -23.55
C PRO A 144 -4.33 -5.01 -22.68
N ILE A 145 -3.77 -4.43 -21.62
CA ILE A 145 -2.91 -5.11 -20.64
C ILE A 145 -3.74 -5.42 -19.38
N PRO A 146 -3.75 -6.67 -18.90
CA PRO A 146 -4.50 -7.06 -17.70
C PRO A 146 -4.08 -6.32 -16.44
N ALA A 147 -5.05 -5.77 -15.70
CA ALA A 147 -4.84 -5.23 -14.35
C ALA A 147 -5.37 -6.22 -13.30
N VAL A 148 -4.54 -7.18 -12.87
CA VAL A 148 -4.98 -8.29 -12.01
C VAL A 148 -4.62 -8.05 -10.53
N ASP A 149 -5.63 -7.70 -9.73
CA ASP A 149 -5.53 -7.61 -8.27
C ASP A 149 -6.24 -8.80 -7.56
N GLY A 150 -6.39 -8.70 -6.23
CA GLY A 150 -7.12 -9.70 -5.45
C GLY A 150 -8.63 -9.76 -5.74
N ASN A 151 -9.23 -8.67 -6.23
CA ASN A 151 -10.63 -8.63 -6.65
C ASN A 151 -10.79 -9.36 -7.99
N VAL A 152 -9.95 -9.06 -8.96
CA VAL A 152 -9.94 -9.70 -10.27
C VAL A 152 -9.65 -11.19 -10.15
N MET A 153 -8.61 -11.60 -9.41
CA MET A 153 -8.34 -13.04 -9.22
C MET A 153 -9.54 -13.79 -8.64
N ARG A 154 -10.27 -13.19 -7.68
CA ARG A 154 -11.50 -13.78 -7.13
C ARG A 154 -12.59 -13.89 -8.19
N VAL A 155 -12.89 -12.80 -8.91
CA VAL A 155 -13.89 -12.78 -9.99
C VAL A 155 -13.58 -13.86 -11.03
N MET A 156 -12.35 -13.86 -11.56
CA MET A 156 -11.94 -14.78 -12.62
C MET A 156 -11.87 -16.22 -12.14
N SER A 157 -11.47 -16.46 -10.87
CA SER A 157 -11.49 -17.80 -10.29
C SER A 157 -12.89 -18.40 -10.26
N ARG A 158 -13.91 -17.57 -10.00
CA ARG A 158 -15.31 -17.99 -9.94
C ARG A 158 -15.91 -18.16 -11.34
N ILE A 159 -15.63 -17.25 -12.26
CA ILE A 159 -16.14 -17.33 -13.64
C ILE A 159 -15.63 -18.61 -14.32
N PHE A 160 -14.32 -18.87 -14.22
CA PHE A 160 -13.64 -19.96 -14.91
C PHE A 160 -13.24 -21.14 -14.03
N GLU A 161 -13.77 -21.21 -12.81
CA GLU A 161 -13.54 -22.34 -11.88
C GLU A 161 -12.05 -22.67 -11.67
N VAL A 162 -11.24 -21.63 -11.40
CA VAL A 162 -9.79 -21.76 -11.23
C VAL A 162 -9.46 -22.02 -9.76
N TYR A 163 -9.05 -23.25 -9.43
CA TYR A 163 -8.64 -23.66 -8.08
C TYR A 163 -7.19 -23.36 -7.72
N ASP A 164 -6.41 -22.75 -8.62
CA ASP A 164 -5.04 -22.34 -8.32
C ASP A 164 -4.99 -21.39 -7.12
N ASN A 165 -4.08 -21.65 -6.19
CA ASN A 165 -3.93 -20.85 -4.98
C ASN A 165 -3.47 -19.43 -5.31
N ILE A 166 -4.32 -18.43 -5.02
CA ILE A 166 -4.05 -17.02 -5.34
C ILE A 166 -2.91 -16.39 -4.53
N ALA A 167 -2.42 -17.08 -3.49
CA ALA A 167 -1.23 -16.65 -2.75
C ALA A 167 0.08 -16.92 -3.51
N ASP A 168 0.08 -17.84 -4.47
CA ASP A 168 1.29 -18.28 -5.16
C ASP A 168 1.59 -17.38 -6.39
N GLN A 169 2.85 -16.97 -6.54
CA GLN A 169 3.26 -16.09 -7.65
C GLN A 169 3.02 -16.73 -9.03
N LYS A 170 3.16 -18.05 -9.14
CA LYS A 170 2.86 -18.78 -10.39
C LYS A 170 1.38 -18.67 -10.78
N SER A 171 0.48 -18.70 -9.80
CA SER A 171 -0.97 -18.58 -10.03
C SER A 171 -1.35 -17.19 -10.54
N LYS A 172 -0.70 -16.13 -10.04
CA LYS A 172 -0.96 -14.77 -10.53
C LYS A 172 -0.74 -14.63 -12.03
N LYS A 173 0.35 -15.20 -12.55
CA LYS A 173 0.63 -15.22 -13.98
C LYS A 173 -0.44 -15.98 -14.79
N LYS A 174 -1.03 -17.04 -14.22
CA LYS A 174 -2.16 -17.73 -14.85
C LYS A 174 -3.40 -16.84 -14.91
N PHE A 175 -3.70 -16.10 -13.84
CA PHE A 175 -4.82 -15.14 -13.85
C PHE A 175 -4.61 -14.00 -14.84
N GLU A 176 -3.38 -13.48 -14.98
CA GLU A 176 -3.02 -12.52 -16.03
C GLU A 176 -3.33 -13.08 -17.42
N GLN A 177 -2.92 -14.32 -17.70
CA GLN A 177 -3.22 -15.00 -18.98
C GLN A 177 -4.70 -15.22 -19.22
N VAL A 178 -5.46 -15.58 -18.19
CA VAL A 178 -6.92 -15.74 -18.27
C VAL A 178 -7.59 -14.40 -18.62
N VAL A 179 -7.19 -13.31 -17.95
CA VAL A 179 -7.72 -11.98 -18.24
C VAL A 179 -7.29 -11.51 -19.62
N GLU A 180 -6.04 -11.74 -20.03
CA GLU A 180 -5.52 -11.41 -21.37
C GLU A 180 -6.33 -12.11 -22.48
N ALA A 181 -6.76 -13.34 -22.24
CA ALA A 181 -7.57 -14.08 -23.20
C ALA A 181 -8.99 -13.49 -23.37
N VAL A 182 -9.52 -12.78 -22.38
CA VAL A 182 -10.91 -12.24 -22.41
C VAL A 182 -11.01 -10.71 -22.41
N ILE A 183 -9.90 -9.98 -22.24
CA ILE A 183 -9.91 -8.52 -22.23
C ILE A 183 -10.49 -7.93 -23.53
N SER A 184 -11.26 -6.85 -23.39
CA SER A 184 -11.71 -6.06 -24.53
C SER A 184 -10.54 -5.28 -25.12
N LYS A 185 -10.31 -5.42 -26.42
CA LYS A 185 -9.32 -4.61 -27.14
C LYS A 185 -9.86 -3.24 -27.53
N GLU A 186 -11.18 -3.09 -27.53
CA GLU A 186 -11.89 -1.86 -27.92
C GLU A 186 -12.03 -0.90 -26.73
N ASP A 187 -12.28 -1.45 -25.53
CA ASP A 187 -12.36 -0.66 -24.29
C ASP A 187 -11.70 -1.43 -23.11
N PRO A 188 -10.37 -1.54 -23.10
CA PRO A 188 -9.66 -2.23 -22.02
C PRO A 188 -9.74 -1.47 -20.69
N SER A 189 -9.88 -0.14 -20.73
CA SER A 189 -10.03 0.71 -19.55
C SER A 189 -11.28 0.34 -18.76
N SER A 190 -12.46 0.38 -19.40
CA SER A 190 -13.72 0.02 -18.76
C SER A 190 -13.77 -1.45 -18.38
N PHE A 191 -13.15 -2.32 -19.18
CA PHE A 191 -13.11 -3.75 -18.87
C PHE A 191 -12.33 -4.03 -17.58
N ASN A 192 -11.08 -3.55 -17.47
CA ASN A 192 -10.25 -3.76 -16.28
C ASN A 192 -10.90 -3.13 -15.05
N GLN A 193 -11.35 -1.87 -15.16
CA GLN A 193 -12.04 -1.20 -14.06
C GLN A 193 -13.36 -1.89 -13.69
N GLY A 194 -14.09 -2.41 -14.67
CA GLY A 194 -15.29 -3.20 -14.47
C GLY A 194 -15.03 -4.48 -13.68
N LEU A 195 -13.95 -5.23 -13.97
CA LEU A 195 -13.59 -6.41 -13.17
C LEU A 195 -13.23 -6.05 -11.73
N MET A 196 -12.48 -4.97 -11.52
CA MET A 196 -12.11 -4.48 -10.18
C MET A 196 -13.35 -4.06 -9.39
N GLU A 197 -14.24 -3.28 -10.01
CA GLU A 197 -15.48 -2.79 -9.43
C GLU A 197 -16.47 -3.94 -9.13
N LEU A 198 -16.57 -4.93 -10.03
CA LEU A 198 -17.40 -6.12 -9.85
C LEU A 198 -16.94 -6.92 -8.63
N GLY A 199 -15.63 -7.13 -8.48
CA GLY A 199 -15.08 -7.79 -7.31
C GLY A 199 -15.31 -6.98 -6.02
N ALA A 200 -15.24 -5.66 -6.09
CA ALA A 200 -15.43 -4.79 -4.93
C ALA A 200 -16.90 -4.76 -4.44
N LEU A 201 -17.88 -4.67 -5.36
CA LEU A 201 -19.27 -4.37 -5.02
C LEU A 201 -20.21 -5.58 -5.03
N ILE A 202 -19.97 -6.54 -5.93
CA ILE A 202 -20.92 -7.64 -6.20
C ILE A 202 -20.31 -8.99 -5.81
N CYS A 203 -19.17 -9.31 -6.40
CA CYS A 203 -18.48 -10.58 -6.23
C CYS A 203 -17.58 -10.53 -4.99
N SER A 204 -18.17 -10.27 -3.82
CA SER A 204 -17.48 -10.12 -2.54
C SER A 204 -16.89 -11.45 -2.03
N PRO A 205 -15.92 -11.44 -1.09
CA PRO A 205 -15.32 -12.66 -0.56
C PRO A 205 -16.33 -13.62 0.10
N LYS A 206 -17.35 -13.09 0.78
CA LYS A 206 -18.40 -13.87 1.46
C LYS A 206 -19.76 -13.35 1.03
N LYS A 207 -20.72 -14.25 0.79
CA LYS A 207 -22.07 -13.90 0.33
C LYS A 207 -22.07 -12.97 -0.89
N PRO A 208 -21.45 -13.36 -2.02
CA PRO A 208 -21.49 -12.57 -3.24
C PRO A 208 -22.93 -12.41 -3.73
N LYS A 209 -23.24 -11.25 -4.31
CA LYS A 209 -24.57 -10.89 -4.81
C LYS A 209 -24.81 -11.46 -6.21
N CYS A 210 -24.74 -12.78 -6.37
CA CYS A 210 -24.76 -13.42 -7.69
C CYS A 210 -26.03 -13.12 -8.50
N ASN A 211 -27.18 -12.96 -7.85
CA ASN A 211 -28.44 -12.61 -8.53
C ASN A 211 -28.46 -11.17 -9.08
N GLU A 212 -27.61 -10.29 -8.56
CA GLU A 212 -27.42 -8.90 -9.04
C GLU A 212 -26.21 -8.80 -10.00
N CYS A 213 -25.51 -9.91 -10.26
CA CYS A 213 -24.26 -9.88 -11.01
C CYS A 213 -24.54 -9.82 -12.53
N PRO A 214 -23.99 -8.82 -13.24
CA PRO A 214 -24.23 -8.62 -14.67
C PRO A 214 -23.69 -9.76 -15.53
N VAL A 215 -22.72 -10.52 -14.99
CA VAL A 215 -22.05 -11.61 -15.70
C VAL A 215 -22.34 -12.99 -15.06
N SER A 216 -23.44 -13.11 -14.33
CA SER A 216 -23.83 -14.36 -13.64
C SER A 216 -24.08 -15.52 -14.60
N SER A 217 -24.63 -15.26 -15.79
CA SER A 217 -24.87 -16.24 -16.85
C SER A 217 -23.59 -16.92 -17.36
N TYR A 218 -22.43 -16.26 -17.23
CA TYR A 218 -21.14 -16.76 -17.65
C TYR A 218 -20.35 -17.45 -16.52
N CYS A 219 -20.89 -17.45 -15.29
CA CYS A 219 -20.13 -17.83 -14.10
C CYS A 219 -20.31 -19.32 -13.75
N THR A 220 -19.27 -20.11 -13.99
CA THR A 220 -19.26 -21.56 -13.69
C THR A 220 -19.43 -21.83 -12.20
N ALA A 221 -18.81 -21.04 -11.33
CA ALA A 221 -18.97 -21.23 -9.89
C ALA A 221 -20.41 -20.95 -9.42
N PHE A 222 -21.11 -20.00 -10.05
CA PHE A 222 -22.51 -19.71 -9.70
C PHE A 222 -23.45 -20.82 -10.17
N SER A 223 -23.27 -21.33 -11.39
CA SER A 223 -24.09 -22.44 -11.90
C SER A 223 -23.93 -23.73 -11.09
N LYS A 224 -22.76 -23.93 -10.47
CA LYS A 224 -22.45 -25.06 -9.58
C LYS A 224 -22.69 -24.78 -8.09
N GLY A 225 -22.95 -23.54 -7.69
CA GLY A 225 -23.14 -23.15 -6.29
C GLY A 225 -21.87 -23.15 -5.42
N ILE A 226 -20.67 -23.08 -6.02
CA ILE A 226 -19.36 -23.18 -5.35
C ILE A 226 -18.64 -21.83 -5.20
N GLN A 227 -19.31 -20.70 -5.45
CA GLN A 227 -18.68 -19.38 -5.41
C GLN A 227 -18.02 -19.02 -4.06
N GLU A 228 -18.48 -19.59 -2.95
CA GLU A 228 -17.86 -19.34 -1.63
C GLU A 228 -16.61 -20.18 -1.35
N GLU A 229 -16.37 -21.23 -2.14
CA GLU A 229 -15.16 -22.05 -2.07
C GLU A 229 -13.98 -21.42 -2.81
N LEU A 230 -14.27 -20.47 -3.71
CA LEU A 230 -13.30 -19.79 -4.57
C LEU A 230 -13.15 -18.31 -4.20
N PRO A 231 -11.92 -17.75 -4.29
CA PRO A 231 -10.68 -18.40 -4.72
C PRO A 231 -10.05 -19.25 -3.61
N VAL A 232 -9.27 -20.26 -4.00
CA VAL A 232 -8.39 -20.98 -3.07
C VAL A 232 -7.28 -20.05 -2.60
N LYS A 233 -7.15 -19.90 -1.28
CA LYS A 233 -6.08 -19.09 -0.65
C LYS A 233 -5.51 -19.80 0.56
N THR A 234 -4.21 -20.07 0.56
CA THR A 234 -3.52 -20.62 1.73
C THR A 234 -3.53 -19.65 2.91
N LYS A 235 -3.58 -20.19 4.13
CA LYS A 235 -3.53 -19.37 5.36
C LYS A 235 -2.18 -18.66 5.46
N ALA A 236 -2.21 -17.38 5.82
CA ALA A 236 -1.00 -16.62 6.12
C ALA A 236 -0.26 -17.22 7.32
N LYS A 237 1.08 -17.14 7.32
CA LYS A 237 1.90 -17.52 8.48
C LYS A 237 1.55 -16.64 9.68
N LYS A 238 1.65 -17.21 10.89
CA LYS A 238 1.51 -16.42 12.13
C LYS A 238 2.59 -15.34 12.17
N GLN A 239 2.19 -14.14 12.58
CA GLN A 239 3.10 -13.01 12.75
C GLN A 239 4.01 -13.25 13.95
N ARG A 240 5.25 -12.79 13.87
CA ARG A 240 6.15 -12.74 15.03
C ARG A 240 5.82 -11.51 15.88
N THR A 241 5.98 -11.59 17.20
CA THR A 241 5.89 -10.43 18.10
C THR A 241 7.29 -9.96 18.45
N ILE A 242 7.52 -8.65 18.42
CA ILE A 242 8.75 -8.01 18.90
C ILE A 242 8.35 -6.98 19.95
N ALA A 243 9.03 -7.02 21.09
CA ALA A 243 8.81 -6.07 22.17
C ALA A 243 9.93 -5.03 22.19
N TYR A 244 9.55 -3.75 22.31
CA TYR A 244 10.48 -2.61 22.36
C TYR A 244 10.27 -1.79 23.61
N PHE A 245 11.34 -1.28 24.22
CA PHE A 245 11.29 -0.07 25.01
C PHE A 245 11.34 1.13 24.07
N ALA A 246 10.41 2.09 24.23
CA ALA A 246 10.47 3.37 23.53
C ALA A 246 10.93 4.45 24.50
N MET A 247 12.10 5.01 24.25
CA MET A 247 12.70 6.03 25.11
C MET A 247 12.13 7.40 24.77
N VAL A 248 11.30 7.93 25.65
CA VAL A 248 10.76 9.29 25.53
C VAL A 248 11.65 10.19 26.40
N ILE A 249 12.67 10.78 25.77
CA ILE A 249 13.70 11.57 26.46
C ILE A 249 13.37 13.05 26.31
N GLU A 250 13.21 13.73 27.43
CA GLU A 250 12.88 15.15 27.52
C GLU A 250 14.08 15.98 27.98
N ALA A 251 14.28 17.12 27.34
CA ALA A 251 15.23 18.17 27.74
C ALA A 251 14.62 19.54 27.42
N ASP A 252 14.43 20.39 28.44
CA ASP A 252 13.91 21.76 28.30
C ASP A 252 12.63 21.88 27.46
N GLY A 253 11.70 20.94 27.60
CA GLY A 253 10.44 20.91 26.85
C GLY A 253 10.55 20.39 25.40
N GLN A 254 11.74 19.92 25.01
CA GLN A 254 12.00 19.25 23.73
C GLN A 254 12.17 17.75 23.95
N TYR A 255 11.93 16.97 22.89
CA TYR A 255 11.95 15.51 22.92
C TYR A 255 12.88 14.96 21.85
N LEU A 256 13.69 13.99 22.23
CA LEU A 256 14.59 13.31 21.31
C LEU A 256 13.81 12.43 20.33
N ILE A 257 14.02 12.68 19.04
CA ILE A 257 13.60 11.79 17.95
C ILE A 257 14.79 11.42 17.08
N GLN A 258 14.73 10.25 16.47
CA GLN A 258 15.73 9.77 15.53
C GLN A 258 15.09 9.28 14.23
N LYS A 259 15.85 9.37 13.15
CA LYS A 259 15.44 8.86 11.84
C LYS A 259 15.80 7.39 11.71
N ARG A 260 14.82 6.56 11.33
CA ARG A 260 15.04 5.14 11.07
C ARG A 260 15.94 4.94 9.83
N PRO A 261 16.72 3.84 9.78
CA PRO A 261 17.55 3.51 8.62
C PRO A 261 16.79 3.52 7.28
N ALA A 262 17.52 3.72 6.19
CA ALA A 262 16.94 3.79 4.83
C ALA A 262 16.35 2.47 4.32
N GLN A 263 16.60 1.36 5.03
CA GLN A 263 16.09 0.03 4.71
C GLN A 263 15.39 -0.60 5.92
N GLY A 264 14.51 -1.56 5.65
CA GLY A 264 13.76 -2.27 6.69
C GLY A 264 12.39 -1.65 6.99
N LEU A 265 11.82 -2.05 8.13
CA LEU A 265 10.47 -1.66 8.53
C LEU A 265 10.45 -0.16 8.90
N LEU A 266 9.46 0.56 8.35
CA LEU A 266 9.27 2.01 8.57
C LEU A 266 10.50 2.85 8.18
N ALA A 267 11.23 2.42 7.16
CA ALA A 267 12.45 3.07 6.71
C ALA A 267 12.25 4.57 6.38
N ASN A 268 13.20 5.40 6.81
CA ASN A 268 13.21 6.87 6.71
C ASN A 268 12.10 7.63 7.45
N LEU A 269 11.30 6.95 8.29
CA LEU A 269 10.42 7.63 9.25
C LEU A 269 11.17 8.02 10.51
N TRP A 270 10.61 8.99 11.23
CA TRP A 270 11.10 9.39 12.54
C TRP A 270 10.41 8.60 13.66
N GLN A 271 11.08 8.51 14.80
CA GLN A 271 10.60 7.80 15.98
C GLN A 271 11.29 8.28 17.25
N PHE A 272 10.68 8.02 18.39
CA PHE A 272 11.41 7.91 19.65
C PHE A 272 12.43 6.76 19.56
N PRO A 273 13.62 6.87 20.17
CA PRO A 273 14.57 5.77 20.21
C PRO A 273 13.93 4.47 20.71
N LEU A 274 14.22 3.37 20.02
CA LEU A 274 13.64 2.05 20.32
C LEU A 274 14.75 1.07 20.66
N VAL A 275 14.58 0.33 21.76
CA VAL A 275 15.50 -0.74 22.20
C VAL A 275 14.73 -2.06 22.23
N GLU A 276 15.24 -3.12 21.59
CA GLU A 276 14.59 -4.44 21.62
C GLU A 276 14.76 -5.10 22.99
N GLN A 277 13.64 -5.51 23.61
CA GLN A 277 13.67 -6.16 24.93
C GLN A 277 14.37 -7.52 24.90
N ALA A 278 14.51 -8.12 23.72
CA ALA A 278 15.23 -9.37 23.55
C ALA A 278 16.75 -9.19 23.65
N GLU A 279 17.25 -7.96 23.42
CA GLU A 279 18.67 -7.63 23.46
C GLU A 279 19.08 -7.07 24.82
N PHE A 280 18.21 -6.25 25.42
CA PHE A 280 18.50 -5.56 26.69
C PHE A 280 17.35 -5.69 27.69
N PRO A 281 17.62 -6.11 28.94
CA PRO A 281 16.75 -5.84 30.08
C PRO A 281 16.46 -4.34 30.24
N LYS A 282 15.38 -3.98 30.94
CA LYS A 282 14.93 -2.59 31.08
C LYS A 282 16.02 -1.65 31.63
N ASP A 283 16.69 -2.05 32.70
CA ASP A 283 17.69 -1.21 33.37
C ASP A 283 18.93 -1.03 32.47
N GLU A 284 19.25 -2.02 31.64
CA GLU A 284 20.31 -1.94 30.64
C GLU A 284 19.90 -1.13 29.41
N ALA A 285 18.60 -1.05 29.07
CA ALA A 285 18.11 -0.28 27.94
C ALA A 285 18.26 1.24 28.16
N VAL A 286 18.05 1.74 29.38
CA VAL A 286 18.33 3.14 29.72
C VAL A 286 19.82 3.42 29.56
N HIS A 287 20.66 2.57 30.16
CA HIS A 287 22.11 2.74 30.10
C HIS A 287 22.68 2.64 28.68
N TYR A 288 22.14 1.73 27.86
CA TYR A 288 22.49 1.64 26.44
C TYR A 288 22.23 2.96 25.70
N ILE A 289 21.12 3.62 26.02
CA ILE A 289 20.72 4.88 25.38
C ILE A 289 21.55 6.06 25.90
N GLU A 290 21.91 6.06 27.19
CA GLU A 290 22.89 7.01 27.75
C GLU A 290 24.20 6.96 26.96
N LEU A 291 24.72 5.75 26.69
CA LEU A 291 25.96 5.56 25.94
C LEU A 291 25.83 5.90 24.45
N GLU A 292 24.73 5.53 23.80
CA GLU A 292 24.52 5.78 22.37
C GLU A 292 24.37 7.27 22.06
N TYR A 293 23.75 8.04 22.97
CA TYR A 293 23.46 9.46 22.76
C TYR A 293 24.37 10.40 23.55
N ASP A 294 25.29 9.88 24.37
CA ASP A 294 26.16 10.64 25.29
C ASP A 294 25.37 11.56 26.25
N LEU A 295 24.35 10.97 26.89
CA LEU A 295 23.43 11.64 27.82
C LEU A 295 23.40 10.94 29.18
N ASN A 296 23.15 11.68 30.25
CA ASN A 296 22.79 11.11 31.56
C ASN A 296 21.28 11.25 31.78
N LEU A 297 20.59 10.14 32.05
CA LEU A 297 19.14 10.08 32.05
C LEU A 297 18.57 9.76 33.43
N GLU A 298 17.61 10.57 33.88
CA GLU A 298 16.76 10.25 35.03
C GLU A 298 15.44 9.65 34.55
N MET A 299 15.14 8.40 34.92
CA MET A 299 13.84 7.80 34.64
C MET A 299 12.75 8.49 35.48
N VAL A 300 11.73 9.03 34.81
CA VAL A 300 10.60 9.71 35.44
C VAL A 300 9.47 8.73 35.75
N HIS A 301 8.98 8.03 34.72
CA HIS A 301 7.89 7.04 34.85
C HIS A 301 7.76 6.14 33.61
N GLU A 302 6.90 5.13 33.69
CA GLU A 302 6.55 4.25 32.58
C GLU A 302 5.19 4.60 31.99
N GLY A 303 5.09 4.57 30.66
CA GLY A 303 3.83 4.76 29.94
C GLY A 303 3.01 3.48 29.82
N LYS A 304 1.79 3.63 29.28
CA LYS A 304 0.93 2.51 28.92
C LYS A 304 1.48 1.78 27.69
N PRO A 305 1.57 0.43 27.71
CA PRO A 305 2.01 -0.34 26.57
C PRO A 305 1.15 -0.11 25.32
N VAL A 306 1.80 0.07 24.18
CA VAL A 306 1.19 0.29 22.87
C VAL A 306 1.40 -0.92 21.99
N LYS A 307 0.29 -1.55 21.58
CA LYS A 307 0.31 -2.62 20.59
C LYS A 307 0.06 -2.09 19.18
N HIS A 308 0.90 -2.50 18.24
CA HIS A 308 0.75 -2.20 16.81
C HIS A 308 0.91 -3.45 15.95
N VAL A 309 -0.01 -3.66 15.02
CA VAL A 309 -0.03 -4.87 14.17
C VAL A 309 0.33 -4.47 12.74
N PHE A 310 1.48 -4.93 12.27
CA PHE A 310 1.85 -4.93 10.85
C PHE A 310 1.48 -6.27 10.22
N SER A 311 1.48 -6.35 8.89
CA SER A 311 1.10 -7.58 8.19
C SER A 311 2.00 -8.80 8.48
N HIS A 312 3.26 -8.59 8.84
CA HIS A 312 4.25 -9.65 9.07
C HIS A 312 4.80 -9.69 10.51
N VAL A 313 4.52 -8.68 11.33
CA VAL A 313 5.07 -8.53 12.69
C VAL A 313 4.10 -7.74 13.57
N ILE A 314 4.09 -8.05 14.85
CA ILE A 314 3.39 -7.29 15.88
C ILE A 314 4.46 -6.59 16.72
N TRP A 315 4.33 -5.29 16.92
CA TRP A 315 5.12 -4.55 17.90
C TRP A 315 4.33 -4.38 19.18
N GLU A 316 4.97 -4.68 20.31
CA GLU A 316 4.53 -4.34 21.65
C GLU A 316 5.52 -3.33 22.21
N VAL A 317 5.12 -2.08 22.29
CA VAL A 317 6.00 -0.95 22.62
C VAL A 317 5.70 -0.48 24.03
N TYR A 318 6.72 -0.36 24.85
CA TYR A 318 6.65 -0.01 26.26
C TYR A 318 7.36 1.35 26.44
N PRO A 319 6.62 2.47 26.54
CA PRO A 319 7.23 3.78 26.69
C PRO A 319 7.91 3.93 28.05
N ILE A 320 9.14 4.46 28.05
CA ILE A 320 9.89 4.84 29.24
C ILE A 320 10.18 6.33 29.12
N PHE A 321 9.69 7.12 30.08
CA PHE A 321 9.88 8.56 30.11
C PHE A 321 11.12 8.88 30.94
N CYS A 322 12.05 9.59 30.32
CA CYS A 322 13.31 10.02 30.92
C CYS A 322 13.49 11.53 30.77
N ARG A 323 14.22 12.14 31.69
CA ARG A 323 14.68 13.52 31.58
C ARG A 323 16.21 13.53 31.49
N VAL A 324 16.75 14.40 30.64
CA VAL A 324 18.20 14.66 30.60
C VAL A 324 18.60 15.38 31.88
N SER A 325 19.47 14.75 32.66
CA SER A 325 20.01 15.31 33.90
C SER A 325 21.34 16.05 33.67
N ASP A 326 22.12 15.59 32.69
CA ASP A 326 23.39 16.16 32.24
C ASP A 326 23.74 15.59 30.85
N GLY A 327 24.58 16.26 30.07
CA GLY A 327 24.98 15.85 28.71
C GLY A 327 24.68 16.88 27.62
N ASP A 328 25.26 16.67 26.44
CA ASP A 328 25.05 17.54 25.27
C ASP A 328 23.80 17.11 24.50
N ILE A 329 22.80 18.00 24.40
CA ILE A 329 21.59 17.76 23.61
C ILE A 329 21.87 17.77 22.09
N SER A 330 23.05 18.24 21.67
CA SER A 330 23.55 18.09 20.31
C SER A 330 24.02 16.65 20.09
N THR A 331 23.24 15.88 19.32
CA THR A 331 23.56 14.49 18.98
C THR A 331 23.58 14.27 17.47
N ASP A 332 24.53 13.46 16.99
CA ASP A 332 24.59 13.01 15.59
C ASP A 332 23.55 11.93 15.27
N HIS A 333 22.94 11.34 16.31
CA HIS A 333 22.06 10.17 16.22
C HIS A 333 20.56 10.54 16.25
N GLY A 334 20.24 11.82 16.36
CA GLY A 334 18.87 12.31 16.48
C GLY A 334 18.80 13.84 16.55
N GLN A 335 17.66 14.35 17.00
CA GLN A 335 17.48 15.77 17.29
C GLN A 335 16.40 15.95 18.34
N PHE A 336 16.56 16.96 19.18
CA PHE A 336 15.55 17.40 20.12
C PHE A 336 14.59 18.38 19.44
N VAL A 337 13.30 18.08 19.53
CA VAL A 337 12.24 18.91 18.92
C VAL A 337 11.11 19.12 19.91
N THR A 338 10.47 20.27 19.85
CA THR A 338 9.21 20.50 20.58
C THR A 338 8.11 19.57 20.03
N LEU A 339 7.03 19.41 20.78
CA LEU A 339 5.87 18.61 20.31
C LEU A 339 5.23 19.18 19.04
N GLU A 340 5.27 20.51 18.88
CA GLU A 340 4.77 21.20 17.69
C GLU A 340 5.68 20.97 16.48
N GLU A 341 7.00 21.10 16.64
CA GLU A 341 7.97 20.78 15.59
C GLU A 341 7.92 19.30 15.19
N MET A 342 7.62 18.41 16.14
CA MET A 342 7.53 16.97 15.88
C MET A 342 6.48 16.63 14.80
N ASP A 343 5.43 17.44 14.64
CA ASP A 343 4.40 17.24 13.59
C ASP A 343 4.93 17.51 12.16
N GLN A 344 6.12 18.11 12.04
CA GLN A 344 6.82 18.30 10.76
C GLN A 344 7.65 17.07 10.36
N TYR A 345 7.68 16.03 11.18
CA TYR A 345 8.44 14.81 10.91
C TYR A 345 7.49 13.64 10.66
N PRO A 346 7.71 12.84 9.60
CA PRO A 346 6.81 11.73 9.29
C PRO A 346 6.99 10.62 10.33
N LEU A 347 5.99 10.43 11.18
CA LEU A 347 5.94 9.40 12.20
C LEU A 347 5.08 8.21 11.73
N SER A 348 5.18 7.12 12.46
CA SER A 348 4.26 5.99 12.29
C SER A 348 3.13 6.09 13.30
N LYS A 349 1.99 5.43 13.01
CA LYS A 349 0.85 5.37 13.95
C LYS A 349 1.22 4.85 15.34
N VAL A 350 2.25 4.01 15.47
CA VAL A 350 2.70 3.53 16.78
C VAL A 350 3.43 4.64 17.55
N GLN A 351 4.26 5.43 16.87
CA GLN A 351 4.97 6.56 17.48
C GLN A 351 3.99 7.68 17.85
N HIS A 352 2.98 7.96 17.03
CA HIS A 352 1.87 8.87 17.41
C HIS A 352 1.17 8.47 18.71
N LYS A 353 0.93 7.17 18.93
CA LYS A 353 0.34 6.68 20.19
C LYS A 353 1.28 6.80 21.39
N VAL A 354 2.59 6.82 21.16
CA VAL A 354 3.58 7.11 22.22
C VAL A 354 3.58 8.61 22.50
N LYS A 355 3.64 9.45 21.46
CA LYS A 355 3.57 10.92 21.55
C LYS A 355 2.35 11.39 22.36
N GLN A 356 1.17 10.82 22.11
CA GLN A 356 -0.07 11.14 22.83
C GLN A 356 -0.02 10.90 24.36
N GLN A 357 0.96 10.15 24.86
CA GLN A 357 1.13 9.91 26.30
C GLN A 357 2.03 10.96 26.97
N ILE A 358 2.67 11.85 26.19
CA ILE A 358 3.43 12.98 26.73
C ILE A 358 2.47 14.04 27.28
N ASP A 359 1.33 14.23 26.61
CA ASP A 359 0.30 15.22 26.97
C ASP A 359 -0.70 14.73 28.05
N SER A 360 -0.53 13.51 28.57
CA SER A 360 -1.48 12.84 29.48
C SER A 360 -0.97 12.77 30.90
#